data_AF-A0A924BMN3-F1
#
_entry.id   AF-A0A924BMN3-F1
#
_cell.length_a   1.000
_cell.length_b   1.000
_cell.length_c   1.000
_cell.angle_alpha   90.00
_cell.angle_beta   90.00
_cell.angle_gamma   90.00
#
_symmetry.space_group_name_H-M   'P 1'
#
loop_
_entity.id
_entity.type
_entity.pdbx_description
1 polymer ?
#
loop_
_entity_poly.entity_id
_entity_poly.type
_entity_poly.pdbx_seq_one_letter_code
_entity_poly.pdbx_strand_id
1 'polypeptide(L)' 'MSTKPVPKLDIKKIASDSGVAVEAYDTYDSDEETMAAAHRFAAGLLTRLAMICESQSGSKTLDAAALRAMAASMLP' A
#
# COMPACT_ATOMS: atom_id res chain seq x y z
N MET A 1 24.85 17.58 7.75
CA MET A 1 24.25 16.32 7.27
C MET A 1 22.74 16.47 7.38
N SER A 2 22.04 16.70 6.28
CA SER A 2 20.58 16.85 6.29
C SER A 2 19.96 15.48 6.02
N THR A 3 19.58 14.76 7.07
CA THR A 3 18.80 13.53 6.94
C THR A 3 17.43 13.90 6.37
N LYS A 4 17.26 13.84 5.05
CA LYS A 4 15.94 13.94 4.43
C LYS A 4 15.02 12.96 5.18
N PRO A 5 13.83 13.39 5.64
CA PRO A 5 12.92 12.48 6.32
C PRO A 5 12.63 11.31 5.39
N VAL A 6 12.91 10.09 5.84
CA VAL A 6 12.41 8.89 5.17
C VAL A 6 10.90 9.03 5.14
N PRO A 7 10.22 8.88 3.98
CA PRO A 7 8.78 8.99 3.91
C PRO A 7 8.17 7.96 4.86
N LYS A 8 7.62 8.41 5.99
CA LYS A 8 6.93 7.54 6.93
C LYS A 8 5.72 6.95 6.21
N LEU A 9 5.53 5.63 6.33
CA LEU A 9 4.32 4.98 5.82
C LEU A 9 3.12 5.50 6.62
N ASP A 10 2.27 6.28 5.96
CA ASP A 10 1.01 6.74 6.53
C ASP A 10 -0.08 5.74 6.15
N ILE A 11 -0.34 4.82 7.07
CA ILE A 11 -1.32 3.75 6.89
C ILE A 11 -2.73 4.30 6.68
N LYS A 12 -3.10 5.40 7.34
CA LYS A 12 -4.43 6.00 7.20
C LYS A 12 -4.63 6.58 5.81
N LYS A 13 -3.61 7.25 5.28
CA LYS A 13 -3.63 7.76 3.91
C LYS A 13 -3.72 6.62 2.90
N ILE A 14 -2.94 5.55 3.07
CA ILE A 14 -2.96 4.40 2.14
C ILE A 14 -4.33 3.74 2.13
N ALA A 15 -4.95 3.54 3.28
CA ALA A 15 -6.30 3.00 3.37
C ALA A 15 -7.33 3.90 2.66
N SER A 16 -7.31 5.21 2.92
CA SER A 16 -8.16 6.18 2.23
C SER A 16 -7.97 6.15 0.70
N ASP A 17 -6.73 6.16 0.23
CA ASP A 17 -6.40 6.14 -1.19
C ASP A 17 -6.78 4.79 -1.85
N SER A 18 -6.86 3.71 -1.06
CA SER A 18 -7.27 2.36 -1.51
C SER A 18 -8.77 2.11 -1.40
N GLY A 19 -9.56 3.11 -0.99
CA GLY A 19 -11.00 2.97 -0.78
C GLY A 19 -11.37 2.10 0.42
N VAL A 20 -10.48 1.97 1.40
CA VAL A 20 -10.70 1.21 2.64
C VAL A 20 -10.89 2.16 3.81
N ALA A 21 -12.05 2.09 4.46
CA ALA A 21 -12.32 2.84 5.67
C ALA A 21 -11.60 2.19 6.88
N VAL A 22 -10.59 2.86 7.44
CA VAL A 22 -9.79 2.38 8.59
C VAL A 22 -10.63 2.19 9.86
N GLU A 23 -11.73 2.92 9.98
CA GLU A 23 -12.60 2.89 11.16
C GLU A 23 -13.80 1.95 11.03
N ALA A 24 -13.91 1.22 9.92
CA ALA A 24 -15.13 0.52 9.60
C ALA A 24 -14.90 -0.96 9.30
N TYR A 25 -14.78 -1.73 10.38
CA TYR A 25 -15.08 -3.16 10.34
C TYR A 25 -16.60 -3.42 10.20
N ASP A 26 -17.44 -2.38 10.22
CA ASP A 26 -18.92 -2.44 10.24
C ASP A 26 -19.60 -1.92 8.95
N THR A 27 -18.84 -1.62 7.88
CA THR A 27 -19.39 -0.97 6.66
C THR A 27 -19.50 -1.84 5.41
N TYR A 28 -19.03 -3.08 5.44
CA TYR A 28 -19.12 -3.96 4.27
C TYR A 28 -20.30 -4.90 4.43
N ASP A 29 -21.15 -4.95 3.40
CA ASP A 29 -22.40 -5.71 3.44
C ASP A 29 -22.16 -7.22 3.22
N SER A 30 -20.93 -7.61 2.83
CA SER A 30 -20.54 -9.00 2.60
C SER A 30 -19.05 -9.29 2.82
N ASP A 31 -18.74 -10.58 3.00
CA ASP A 31 -17.35 -11.09 3.03
C ASP A 31 -16.61 -10.82 1.72
N GLU A 32 -17.31 -10.87 0.58
CA GLU A 32 -16.73 -10.59 -0.74
C GLU A 32 -16.25 -9.14 -0.85
N GLU A 33 -17.08 -8.18 -0.42
CA GLU A 33 -16.71 -6.77 -0.36
C GLU A 33 -15.57 -6.52 0.61
N THR A 34 -15.59 -7.18 1.78
CA THR A 34 -14.53 -7.12 2.77
C THR A 34 -13.20 -7.62 2.20
N MET A 35 -13.22 -8.75 1.50
CA MET A 35 -12.04 -9.33 0.84
C MET A 35 -11.54 -8.45 -0.30
N ALA A 36 -12.44 -7.90 -1.12
CA ALA A 36 -12.07 -6.96 -2.18
C ALA A 36 -11.43 -5.68 -1.61
N ALA A 37 -11.96 -5.15 -0.51
CA ALA A 37 -11.36 -4.02 0.20
C ALA A 37 -9.96 -4.38 0.75
N ALA A 38 -9.81 -5.54 1.39
CA ALA A 38 -8.52 -6.01 1.90
C ALA A 38 -7.47 -6.14 0.79
N HIS A 39 -7.84 -6.69 -0.37
CA HIS A 39 -6.97 -6.77 -1.54
C HIS A 39 -6.54 -5.39 -2.07
N ARG A 40 -7.47 -4.43 -2.18
CA ARG A 40 -7.15 -3.06 -2.59
C ARG A 40 -6.17 -2.40 -1.61
N PHE A 41 -6.37 -2.57 -0.31
CA PHE A 41 -5.47 -2.03 0.70
C PHE A 41 -4.06 -2.65 0.63
N ALA A 42 -3.96 -3.98 0.48
CA ALA A 42 -2.69 -4.65 0.31
C ALA A 42 -1.95 -4.17 -0.96
N ALA A 43 -2.66 -4.01 -2.07
CA ALA A 43 -2.11 -3.44 -3.30
C ALA A 43 -1.61 -1.99 -3.10
N GLY A 44 -2.35 -1.17 -2.34
CA GLY A 44 -1.95 0.19 -1.98
C GLY A 44 -0.66 0.24 -1.16
N LEU A 45 -0.50 -0.66 -0.18
CA LEU A 45 0.72 -0.79 0.61
C LEU A 45 1.93 -1.15 -0.26
N LEU A 46 1.79 -2.15 -1.12
CA LEU A 46 2.85 -2.59 -2.03
C LEU A 46 3.25 -1.49 -3.01
N THR A 47 2.28 -0.76 -3.56
CA THR A 47 2.53 0.39 -4.43
C THR A 47 3.30 1.50 -3.71
N ARG A 48 2.90 1.82 -2.47
CA ARG A 48 3.58 2.83 -1.67
C ARG A 48 5.01 2.42 -1.30
N LEU A 49 5.20 1.14 -0.97
CA LEU A 49 6.53 0.58 -0.70
C LEU A 49 7.43 0.67 -1.93
N ALA A 50 6.91 0.37 -3.13
CA ALA A 50 7.65 0.49 -4.38
C ALA A 50 8.15 1.94 -4.60
N MET A 51 7.29 2.94 -4.40
CA MET A 51 7.68 4.36 -4.49
C MET A 51 8.79 4.72 -3.49
N ILE A 52 8.71 4.21 -2.26
CA ILE A 52 9.73 4.44 -1.24
C ILE A 52 11.05 3.80 -1.65
N CYS A 53 11.02 2.57 -2.17
CA CYS A 53 12.19 1.86 -2.65
C CYS A 53 12.89 2.61 -3.80
N GLU A 54 12.13 3.19 -4.73
CA GLU A 54 12.67 4.03 -5.81
C GLU A 54 13.27 5.35 -5.30
N SER A 55 12.67 5.93 -4.26
CA SER A 55 13.15 7.20 -3.69
C SER A 55 14.43 7.05 -2.85
N GLN A 56 14.82 5.83 -2.49
CA GLN A 56 15.98 5.54 -1.65
C GLN A 56 17.11 4.90 -2.48
N SER A 57 17.96 5.73 -3.08
CA SER A 57 19.18 5.28 -3.74
C SER A 57 20.21 4.77 -2.71
N GLY A 58 20.67 3.51 -2.84
CA GLY A 58 21.83 2.98 -2.12
C GLY A 58 21.54 2.04 -0.93
N SER A 59 20.27 1.80 -0.59
CA SER A 59 19.89 0.72 0.34
C SER A 59 19.59 -0.56 -0.46
N LYS A 60 19.80 -1.75 0.11
CA LYS A 60 19.30 -3.02 -0.46
C LYS A 60 17.77 -3.01 -0.38
N THR A 61 17.13 -2.29 -1.29
CA THR A 61 15.68 -2.17 -1.36
C THR A 61 15.10 -3.34 -2.14
N LEU A 62 13.87 -3.72 -1.79
CA LEU A 62 13.07 -4.63 -2.59
C LEU A 62 12.90 -4.07 -4.00
N ASP A 63 12.84 -4.94 -5.01
CA ASP A 63 12.61 -4.54 -6.39
C ASP A 63 11.23 -3.89 -6.52
N ALA A 64 11.22 -2.60 -6.86
CA ALA A 64 10.01 -1.81 -7.04
C ALA A 64 9.14 -2.32 -8.19
N ALA A 65 9.72 -2.95 -9.21
CA ALA A 65 8.96 -3.57 -10.30
C ALA A 65 8.23 -4.83 -9.80
N ALA A 66 8.91 -5.69 -9.05
CA ALA A 66 8.30 -6.86 -8.42
C ALA A 66 7.17 -6.47 -7.44
N LEU A 67 7.36 -5.42 -6.63
CA LEU A 67 6.33 -4.90 -5.73
C LEU A 67 5.07 -4.44 -6.47
N ARG A 68 5.24 -3.76 -7.61
CA ARG A 68 4.09 -3.35 -8.46
C ARG A 68 3.42 -4.53 -9.13
N ALA A 69 4.17 -5.52 -9.59
CA ALA A 69 3.60 -6.73 -10.18
C ALA A 69 2.75 -7.50 -9.15
N MET A 70 3.22 -7.61 -7.90
CA MET A 70 2.44 -8.20 -6.81
C MET A 70 1.19 -7.39 -6.50
N ALA A 71 1.28 -6.05 -6.44
CA ALA A 71 0.11 -5.19 -6.25
C ALA A 71 -0.94 -5.39 -7.35
N ALA A 72 -0.51 -5.48 -8.61
CA ALA A 72 -1.39 -5.72 -9.75
C ALA A 72 -2.08 -7.09 -9.66
N SER A 73 -1.39 -8.13 -9.18
CA SER A 73 -1.97 -9.48 -9.03
C SER A 73 -3.04 -9.58 -7.93
N MET A 74 -3.12 -8.60 -7.03
CA MET A 74 -4.12 -8.55 -5.96
C MET A 74 -5.41 -7.85 -6.40
N LEU A 75 -5.37 -7.06 -7.48
CA LEU A 75 -6.55 -6.34 -7.96
C LEU A 75 -7.31 -7.21 -8.98
N PRO A 76 -8.64 -7.35 -8.85
CA PRO A 76 -9.47 -8.06 -9.83
C PRO A 76 -9.53 -7.34 -11.18
#